data_AF-A0A2V7M3K3-F1
#
_entry.id   AF-A0A2V7M3K3-F1
#
_cell.length_a   1.000
_cell.length_b   1.000
_cell.length_c   1.000
_cell.angle_alpha   90.00
_cell.angle_beta   90.00
_cell.angle_gamma   90.00
#
_symmetry.space_group_name_H-M   'P 1'
#
loop_
_entity.id
_entity.type
_entity.pdbx_description
1 polymer ?
#
loop_
_entity_poly.entity_id
_entity_poly.type
_entity_poly.pdbx_seq_one_letter_code
_entity_poly.pdbx_strand_id
1 'polypeptide(L)'
;MWRVAGLVGLVYLATIRPGQRWGDDFAQYVHHARNIATGVAYAETGYIYNPHNPSIGPRTYPPGFPLLLAPVVKVFGLDFRPMKVLVVVCFVGALLLMPRVFRRDLPKPYLIALIL
;
A
#
# COMPACT_ATOMS: atom_id res chain seq x y z
N MET A 1 -3.40 -9.46 20.84
CA MET A 1 -2.70 -9.11 19.59
C MET A 1 -3.60 -9.26 18.38
N TRP A 2 -4.05 -10.47 18.02
CA TRP A 2 -4.95 -10.63 16.85
C TRP A 2 -6.30 -9.90 16.99
N ARG A 3 -6.90 -9.88 18.19
CA ARG A 3 -8.14 -9.11 18.46
C ARG A 3 -7.96 -7.59 18.23
N VAL A 4 -6.81 -7.06 18.66
CA VAL A 4 -6.47 -5.64 18.51
C VAL A 4 -6.27 -5.30 17.04
N ALA A 5 -5.44 -6.07 16.32
CA ALA A 5 -5.23 -5.89 14.89
C ALA A 5 -6.54 -6.04 14.08
N GLY A 6 -7.42 -6.97 14.48
CA GLY A 6 -8.74 -7.14 13.89
C GLY A 6 -9.65 -5.92 14.11
N LEU A 7 -9.67 -5.35 15.32
CA LEU A 7 -10.42 -4.13 15.60
C LEU A 7 -9.88 -2.92 14.81
N VAL A 8 -8.56 -2.76 14.75
CA VAL A 8 -7.90 -1.72 13.93
C VAL A 8 -8.31 -1.89 12.46
N GLY A 9 -8.21 -3.11 11.92
CA GLY A 9 -8.64 -3.42 10.56
C GLY A 9 -10.10 -3.05 10.29
N LEU A 10 -11.01 -3.39 11.21
CA LEU A 10 -12.42 -3.05 11.11
C LEU A 10 -12.63 -1.52 11.05
N VAL A 11 -11.96 -0.76 11.90
CA VAL A 11 -12.04 0.71 11.91
C VAL A 11 -11.56 1.28 10.58
N TYR A 12 -10.41 0.82 10.07
CA TYR A 12 -9.88 1.29 8.79
C TYR A 12 -10.81 0.95 7.61
N LEU A 13 -11.38 -0.26 7.58
CA LEU A 13 -12.35 -0.67 6.55
C LEU A 13 -13.63 0.17 6.61
N ALA A 14 -14.16 0.42 7.81
CA ALA A 14 -15.38 1.18 8.03
C ALA A 14 -15.22 2.69 7.72
N THR A 15 -13.99 3.19 7.70
CA THR A 15 -13.68 4.61 7.51
C THR A 15 -13.02 4.92 6.16
N ILE A 16 -13.00 3.96 5.22
CA ILE A 16 -12.52 4.21 3.85
C ILE A 16 -13.34 5.33 3.21
N ARG A 17 -12.64 6.39 2.77
CA ARG A 17 -13.24 7.52 2.04
C ARG A 17 -13.08 7.36 0.54
N PRO A 18 -14.08 7.79 -0.26
CA PRO A 18 -13.96 7.84 -1.71
C PRO A 18 -12.87 8.82 -2.16
N GLY A 19 -12.30 8.58 -3.35
CA GLY A 19 -11.29 9.45 -3.96
C GLY A 19 -9.92 9.40 -3.30
N GLN A 20 -9.01 10.27 -3.71
CA GLN A 20 -7.68 10.47 -3.14
C GLN A 20 -7.27 11.92 -3.35
N ARG A 21 -6.41 12.46 -2.47
CA ARG A 21 -5.84 13.81 -2.67
C ARG A 21 -4.92 13.83 -3.89
N TRP A 22 -4.74 14.99 -4.49
CA TRP A 22 -3.80 15.18 -5.59
C TRP A 22 -2.35 15.17 -5.12
N GLY A 23 -1.45 14.74 -6.02
CA GLY A 23 -0.02 15.07 -5.94
C GLY A 23 0.83 14.19 -5.03
N ASP A 24 0.52 12.90 -4.90
CA ASP A 24 1.24 11.98 -4.02
C ASP A 24 1.64 10.71 -4.78
N ASP A 25 2.60 9.96 -4.23
CA ASP A 25 3.30 8.82 -4.86
C ASP A 25 2.34 7.73 -5.35
N PHE A 26 1.15 7.65 -4.75
CA PHE A 26 0.12 6.66 -5.09
C PHE A 26 -0.20 6.65 -6.59
N ALA A 27 -0.21 7.82 -7.25
CA ALA A 27 -0.59 7.91 -8.65
C ALA A 27 0.37 7.07 -9.51
N GLN A 28 1.67 7.22 -9.27
CA GLN A 28 2.68 6.47 -10.01
C GLN A 28 2.61 4.96 -9.71
N TYR A 29 2.36 4.56 -8.47
CA TYR A 29 2.10 3.16 -8.12
C TYR A 29 0.87 2.57 -8.83
N VAL A 30 -0.23 3.33 -8.94
CA VAL A 30 -1.45 2.93 -9.65
C VAL A 30 -1.19 2.81 -11.15
N HIS A 31 -0.45 3.74 -11.75
CA HIS A 31 -0.06 3.67 -13.16
C HIS A 31 0.84 2.46 -13.46
N HIS A 32 1.82 2.19 -12.59
CA HIS A 32 2.63 0.97 -12.70
C HIS A 32 1.78 -0.31 -12.59
N ALA A 33 0.83 -0.35 -11.65
CA ALA A 33 -0.08 -1.49 -11.49
C ALA A 33 -1.00 -1.67 -12.71
N ARG A 34 -1.48 -0.57 -13.29
CA ARG A 34 -2.25 -0.59 -14.53
C ARG A 34 -1.42 -1.16 -15.68
N ASN A 35 -0.17 -0.74 -15.83
CA ASN A 35 0.69 -1.23 -16.91
C ASN A 35 0.93 -2.74 -16.79
N ILE A 36 1.16 -3.24 -15.57
CA ILE A 36 1.23 -4.69 -15.32
C ILE A 36 -0.09 -5.37 -15.71
N ALA A 37 -1.23 -4.83 -15.28
CA ALA A 37 -2.55 -5.41 -15.53
C ALA A 37 -2.91 -5.47 -17.02
N THR A 38 -2.41 -4.52 -17.83
CA THR A 38 -2.72 -4.39 -19.26
C THR A 38 -1.58 -4.85 -20.19
N GLY A 39 -0.46 -5.34 -19.66
CA GLY A 39 0.70 -5.75 -20.47
C GLY A 39 1.43 -4.60 -21.15
N VAL A 40 1.30 -3.38 -20.63
CA VAL A 40 2.04 -2.19 -21.09
C VAL A 40 3.40 -2.15 -20.40
N ALA A 41 4.40 -1.52 -21.03
CA ALA A 41 5.73 -1.39 -20.46
C ALA A 41 5.68 -0.74 -19.07
N TYR A 42 6.38 -1.34 -18.10
CA TYR A 42 6.28 -0.94 -16.69
C TYR A 42 6.54 0.55 -16.45
N ALA A 43 7.52 1.12 -17.16
CA ALA A 43 7.92 2.52 -17.03
C ALA A 43 7.01 3.52 -17.77
N GLU A 44 6.04 3.06 -18.57
CA GLU A 44 5.17 3.91 -19.39
C GLU A 44 4.00 4.49 -18.56
N THR A 45 4.32 5.19 -17.47
CA THR A 45 3.31 5.74 -16.54
C THR A 45 2.77 7.10 -16.97
N GLY A 46 3.43 7.77 -17.91
CA GLY A 46 3.17 9.17 -18.26
C GLY A 46 3.77 10.18 -17.27
N TYR A 47 4.50 9.73 -16.25
CA TYR A 47 5.18 10.62 -15.31
C TYR A 47 6.33 11.38 -16.00
N ILE A 48 6.26 12.71 -15.98
CA ILE A 48 7.30 13.59 -16.51
C ILE A 48 8.31 13.86 -15.40
N TYR A 49 9.44 13.16 -15.45
CA TYR A 49 10.51 13.29 -14.47
C TYR A 49 11.22 14.65 -14.58
N ASN A 50 11.34 15.35 -13.45
CA ASN A 50 12.12 16.58 -13.33
C ASN A 50 13.53 16.30 -12.78
N PRO A 51 14.59 16.34 -13.61
CA PRO A 51 15.96 16.07 -13.15
C PRO A 51 16.48 17.13 -12.16
N HIS A 52 15.90 18.33 -12.15
CA HIS A 52 16.28 19.41 -11.23
C HIS A 52 15.56 19.33 -9.88
N ASN A 53 14.56 18.45 -9.75
CA ASN A 53 13.88 18.21 -8.48
C ASN A 53 13.55 16.72 -8.31
N PRO A 54 14.59 15.87 -8.15
CA PRO A 54 14.42 14.41 -8.08
C PRO A 54 13.69 13.96 -6.81
N SER A 55 13.57 14.83 -5.80
CA SER A 55 12.86 14.54 -4.55
C SER A 55 11.33 14.50 -4.71
N ILE A 56 10.76 15.01 -5.80
CA ILE A 56 9.31 14.89 -6.06
C ILE A 56 8.92 13.43 -6.31
N GLY A 57 9.77 12.67 -7.01
CA GLY A 57 9.49 11.28 -7.36
C GLY A 57 10.54 10.70 -8.32
N PRO A 58 10.82 9.39 -8.22
CA PRO A 58 11.71 8.70 -9.14
C PRO A 58 11.05 8.51 -10.51
N ARG A 59 11.85 8.20 -11.54
CA ARG A 59 11.31 7.83 -12.87
C ARG A 59 10.36 6.62 -12.81
N THR A 60 10.70 5.65 -11.97
CA THR A 60 9.89 4.45 -11.71
C THR A 60 10.06 4.02 -10.26
N TYR A 61 8.97 3.60 -9.62
CA TYR A 61 9.05 2.96 -8.30
C TYR A 61 9.37 1.45 -8.45
N PRO A 62 9.78 0.77 -7.36
CA PRO A 62 9.96 -0.68 -7.38
C PRO A 62 8.64 -1.44 -7.65
N PRO A 63 8.69 -2.60 -8.31
CA PRO A 63 7.48 -3.32 -8.75
C PRO A 63 6.75 -4.09 -7.65
N GLY A 64 7.30 -4.23 -6.45
CA GLY A 64 6.72 -5.07 -5.39
C GLY A 64 5.27 -4.70 -5.04
N PHE A 65 5.00 -3.43 -4.73
CA PHE A 65 3.64 -2.97 -4.44
C PHE A 65 2.73 -2.92 -5.69
N PRO A 66 3.19 -2.39 -6.85
CA PRO A 66 2.43 -2.47 -8.09
C PRO A 66 2.00 -3.88 -8.50
N LEU A 67 2.84 -4.89 -8.26
CA LEU A 67 2.53 -6.29 -8.55
C LEU A 67 1.39 -6.82 -7.68
N LEU A 68 1.37 -6.46 -6.38
CA LEU A 68 0.26 -6.79 -5.48
C LEU A 68 -1.03 -6.08 -5.89
N LEU A 69 -0.91 -4.84 -6.40
CA LEU A 69 -2.03 -4.01 -6.78
C LEU A 69 -2.61 -4.37 -8.17
N ALA A 70 -1.79 -4.87 -9.09
CA ALA A 70 -2.16 -5.21 -10.47
C ALA A 70 -3.40 -6.12 -10.61
N PRO A 71 -3.57 -7.22 -9.85
CA PRO A 71 -4.80 -8.02 -9.94
C PRO A 71 -6.04 -7.24 -9.50
N VAL A 72 -5.92 -6.34 -8.52
CA VAL A 72 -7.02 -5.46 -8.10
C VAL A 72 -7.38 -4.50 -9.22
N VAL A 73 -6.38 -3.87 -9.85
CA VAL A 73 -6.60 -2.99 -11.01
C VAL A 73 -7.20 -3.75 -12.19
N LYS A 74 -6.78 -4.99 -12.43
CA LYS A 74 -7.29 -5.84 -13.51
C LYS A 74 -8.77 -6.17 -13.36
N VAL A 75 -9.23 -6.42 -12.14
CA VAL A 75 -10.62 -6.81 -11.85
C VAL A 75 -11.53 -5.61 -11.66
N PHE A 76 -11.07 -4.56 -10.97
CA PHE A 76 -11.90 -3.43 -10.55
C PHE A 76 -11.60 -2.11 -11.28
N GLY A 77 -10.65 -2.12 -12.22
CA GLY A 77 -10.21 -0.91 -12.91
C GLY A 77 -9.53 0.09 -11.95
N LEU A 78 -9.81 1.38 -12.16
CA LEU A 78 -9.25 2.47 -11.35
C LEU A 78 -10.14 2.84 -10.15
N ASP A 79 -10.94 1.91 -9.64
CA ASP A 79 -11.66 2.11 -8.38
C ASP A 79 -10.66 2.07 -7.20
N PHE A 80 -10.53 3.20 -6.49
CA PHE A 80 -9.64 3.30 -5.33
C PHE A 80 -10.14 2.54 -4.11
N ARG A 81 -11.43 2.22 -4.01
CA ARG A 81 -11.95 1.51 -2.83
C ARG A 81 -11.33 0.12 -2.65
N PRO A 82 -11.34 -0.79 -3.64
CA PRO A 82 -10.70 -2.10 -3.50
C PRO A 82 -9.17 -1.99 -3.36
N MET A 83 -8.54 -0.98 -3.97
CA MET A 83 -7.11 -0.71 -3.76
C MET A 83 -6.80 -0.35 -2.31
N LYS A 84 -7.61 0.51 -1.69
CA LYS A 84 -7.47 0.86 -0.26
C LYS A 84 -7.74 -0.34 0.64
N VAL A 85 -8.68 -1.21 0.29
CA VAL A 85 -8.90 -2.47 1.02
C VAL A 85 -7.64 -3.33 1.03
N LEU A 86 -6.95 -3.47 -0.12
CA LEU A 86 -5.66 -4.17 -0.17
C LEU A 86 -4.62 -3.55 0.78
N VAL A 87 -4.52 -2.21 0.81
CA VAL A 87 -3.62 -1.51 1.73
C VAL A 87 -3.96 -1.82 3.19
N VAL A 88 -5.24 -1.83 3.57
CA VAL A 88 -5.67 -2.21 4.92
C VAL A 88 -5.29 -3.66 5.25
N VAL A 89 -5.46 -4.59 4.30
CA VAL A 89 -5.04 -5.99 4.48
C VAL A 89 -3.54 -6.10 4.71
N CYS A 90 -2.71 -5.40 3.92
CA CYS A 90 -1.26 -5.36 4.12
C CYS A 90 -0.89 -4.78 5.49
N PHE A 91 -1.54 -3.69 5.90
CA PHE A 91 -1.31 -3.05 7.19
C PHE A 91 -1.65 -3.98 8.36
N VAL A 92 -2.84 -4.59 8.36
CA VAL A 92 -3.24 -5.55 9.40
C VAL A 92 -2.31 -6.77 9.41
N GLY A 93 -1.92 -7.26 8.24
CA GLY A 93 -0.92 -8.32 8.10
C GLY A 93 0.41 -7.96 8.77
N ALA A 94 0.90 -6.74 8.54
CA ALA A 94 2.12 -6.23 9.19
C ALA A 94 1.97 -6.18 10.72
N LEU A 95 0.85 -5.67 11.24
CA LEU A 95 0.58 -5.65 12.69
C LEU A 95 0.56 -7.05 13.31
N LEU A 96 0.06 -8.06 12.58
CA LEU A 96 0.06 -9.44 13.05
C LEU A 96 1.47 -10.06 13.03
N LEU A 97 2.32 -9.66 12.09
CA LEU A 97 3.67 -10.20 11.93
C LEU A 97 4.69 -9.53 12.86
N MET A 98 4.55 -8.24 13.13
CA MET A 98 5.47 -7.43 13.94
C MET A 98 5.86 -8.09 15.28
N PRO A 99 4.92 -8.57 16.11
CA PRO A 99 5.26 -9.24 17.36
C PRO A 99 6.09 -10.51 17.17
N ARG A 100 5.90 -11.24 16.06
CA ARG A 100 6.63 -12.48 15.78
C ARG A 100 8.08 -12.21 15.43
N VAL A 101 8.34 -11.09 14.77
CA VAL A 101 9.68 -10.62 14.43
C VAL A 101 10.43 -10.23 15.70
N PHE A 102 9.82 -9.38 16.54
CA PHE A 102 10.50 -8.78 17.69
C PHE A 102 10.37 -9.55 19.02
N ARG A 103 9.69 -10.71 19.04
CA ARG A 103 9.48 -11.48 20.29
C ARG A 103 10.78 -11.91 20.99
N ARG A 104 11.90 -11.93 20.28
CA ARG A 104 13.21 -12.29 20.82
C ARG A 104 13.95 -11.09 21.41
N ASP A 105 13.59 -9.89 20.96
CA ASP A 105 14.30 -8.66 21.28
C ASP A 105 13.56 -7.80 22.31
N LEU A 106 12.24 -7.96 22.41
CA LEU A 106 11.37 -7.12 23.24
C LEU A 106 10.57 -7.91 24.29
N PRO A 107 10.51 -7.41 25.54
CA PRO A 107 9.57 -7.90 26.55
C PRO A 107 8.10 -7.73 26.11
N LYS A 108 7.21 -8.57 26.65
CA LYS A 108 5.78 -8.63 26.27
C LYS A 108 5.05 -7.27 26.26
N PRO A 109 5.26 -6.34 27.22
CA PRO A 109 4.59 -5.04 27.19
C PRO A 109 4.92 -4.22 25.92
N TYR A 110 6.18 -4.24 25.49
CA TYR A 110 6.62 -3.51 24.30
C TYR A 110 6.12 -4.14 23.00
N LEU A 111 5.92 -5.47 22.98
CA LEU A 111 5.29 -6.15 21.84
C LEU A 111 3.82 -5.73 21.66
N ILE A 112 3.12 -5.44 22.76
CA ILE A 112 1.74 -4.94 22.71
C ILE A 112 1.72 -3.48 22.24
N ALA A 113 2.64 -2.65 22.76
CA ALA A 113 2.79 -1.26 22.33
C ALA A 113 3.13 -1.12 20.84
N LEU A 114 3.86 -2.07 20.26
CA LEU A 114 4.24 -2.07 18.83
C LEU A 114 3.04 -2.15 17.87
N ILE A 115 1.89 -2.62 18.34
CA ILE A 115 0.70 -2.86 17.52
C ILE A 115 -0.52 -2.03 17.95
N LEU A 116 -0.32 -1.09 18.87
CA LEU A 116 -1.28 -0.07 19.31
C LEU A 116 -0.94 1.25 18.64
#